data_AF-A0A517XWM6-F1
#
_entry.id   AF-A0A517XWM6-F1
#
_cell.length_a   1.000
_cell.length_b   1.000
_cell.length_c   1.000
_cell.angle_alpha   90.00
_cell.angle_beta   90.00
_cell.angle_gamma   90.00
#
_symmetry.space_group_name_H-M   'P 1'
#
loop_
_entity.id
_entity.type
_entity.pdbx_description
1 polymer ?
#
loop_
_entity_poly.entity_id
_entity_poly.type
_entity_poly.pdbx_seq_one_letter_code
_entity_poly.pdbx_strand_id
1 'polypeptide(L)'
;MPPADEIDVLRRKLAHADAVIAELRGVVADLRKQVEAQQAHIHRLVKITFGRGGERVEGPTLFDGMDLPAKEDPTPVEPSTPEAVPVAPPSAKRKGHGRRRKPTDLPRRREEIDLSDAEKVCACCGTARIRIGQVVSQRLDYQPMALFVRELVRPTYACRSCESQGLDPQIARADLPPEPIPRSGIGSGLLAHVIVSKLVDHLPLHRQESILARHGWDVRRSTLCDHLRACGHLLTPLYDLMRRRLLRSFAIHADDTPLVLLRPLRTTARPASAGGAGRTPPGAPTARQSVRVASWPIRGHDNDL
;
A
#
# COMPACT_ATOMS: atom_id res chain seq x y z
N MET A 1 -83.74 -7.52 -46.18
CA MET A 1 -82.57 -8.43 -46.09
C MET A 1 -81.46 -7.80 -46.90
N PRO A 2 -80.26 -7.56 -46.34
CA PRO A 2 -79.13 -7.12 -47.16
C PRO A 2 -78.84 -8.19 -48.22
N PRO A 3 -78.42 -7.81 -49.44
CA PRO A 3 -78.13 -8.75 -50.51
C PRO A 3 -77.03 -9.73 -50.04
N ALA A 4 -77.19 -11.02 -50.36
CA ALA A 4 -76.30 -12.09 -49.89
C ALA A 4 -74.80 -11.78 -50.15
N ASP A 5 -74.51 -11.02 -51.21
CA ASP A 5 -73.17 -10.57 -51.59
C ASP A 5 -72.48 -9.70 -50.53
N GLU A 6 -73.21 -8.85 -49.81
CA GLU A 6 -72.63 -7.99 -48.75
C GLU A 6 -72.21 -8.80 -47.52
N ILE A 7 -72.99 -9.82 -47.17
CA ILE A 7 -72.68 -10.71 -46.05
C ILE A 7 -71.41 -11.52 -46.35
N ASP A 8 -71.25 -11.98 -47.58
CA ASP A 8 -70.07 -12.75 -47.98
C ASP A 8 -68.81 -11.89 -48.09
N VAL A 9 -68.93 -10.63 -48.50
CA VAL A 9 -67.82 -9.66 -48.46
C VAL A 9 -67.38 -9.39 -47.02
N LEU A 10 -68.33 -9.21 -46.09
CA LEU A 10 -68.02 -9.01 -44.67
C LEU A 10 -67.36 -10.24 -44.04
N ARG A 11 -67.82 -11.46 -44.38
CA ARG A 11 -67.19 -12.71 -43.93
C ARG A 11 -65.75 -12.84 -44.40
N ARG A 12 -65.45 -12.48 -45.66
CA ARG A 12 -64.07 -12.48 -46.19
C ARG A 12 -63.19 -11.46 -45.47
N LYS A 13 -63.70 -10.26 -45.18
CA LYS A 13 -62.98 -9.24 -44.41
C LYS A 13 -62.70 -9.69 -42.98
N LEU A 14 -63.65 -10.36 -42.34
CA LEU A 14 -63.50 -10.87 -40.97
C LEU A 14 -62.48 -12.02 -40.92
N ALA A 15 -62.53 -12.96 -41.86
CA ALA A 15 -61.53 -14.02 -41.99
C ALA A 15 -60.12 -13.46 -42.27
N HIS A 16 -60.01 -12.42 -43.09
CA HIS A 16 -58.73 -11.74 -43.33
C HIS A 16 -58.23 -11.02 -42.08
N ALA A 17 -59.10 -10.32 -41.35
CA ALA A 17 -58.74 -9.66 -40.09
C ALA A 17 -58.28 -10.69 -39.03
N ASP A 18 -58.96 -11.84 -38.91
CA ASP A 18 -58.56 -12.91 -38.00
C ASP A 18 -57.19 -13.51 -38.38
N ALA A 19 -56.91 -13.66 -39.68
CA ALA A 19 -55.61 -14.11 -40.16
C ALA A 19 -54.49 -13.10 -39.81
N VAL A 20 -54.74 -11.80 -40.03
CA VAL A 20 -53.79 -10.74 -39.67
C VAL A 20 -53.58 -10.65 -38.15
N ILE A 21 -54.63 -10.82 -37.35
CA ILE A 21 -54.53 -10.84 -35.88
C ILE A 21 -53.70 -12.04 -35.41
N ALA A 22 -53.85 -13.21 -36.05
CA ALA A 22 -53.05 -14.39 -35.74
C ALA A 22 -51.56 -14.16 -36.05
N GLU A 23 -51.26 -13.55 -37.19
CA GLU A 23 -49.89 -13.20 -37.59
C GLU A 23 -49.25 -12.18 -36.63
N LEU A 24 -49.96 -11.09 -36.32
CA LEU A 24 -49.48 -10.07 -35.37
C LEU A 24 -49.25 -10.65 -33.97
N ARG A 25 -50.10 -11.58 -33.51
CA ARG A 25 -49.89 -12.29 -32.23
C ARG A 25 -48.62 -13.13 -32.25
N GLY A 26 -48.31 -13.77 -33.39
CA GLY A 26 -47.04 -14.48 -33.60
C GLY A 26 -45.83 -13.57 -33.47
N VAL A 27 -45.84 -12.44 -34.19
CA VAL A 27 -44.75 -11.44 -34.14
C VAL A 27 -44.57 -10.88 -32.72
N VAL A 28 -45.67 -10.59 -32.01
CA VAL A 28 -45.59 -10.12 -30.62
C VAL A 28 -44.98 -11.18 -29.69
N ALA A 29 -45.29 -12.46 -29.89
CA ALA A 29 -44.69 -13.54 -29.11
C ALA A 29 -43.18 -13.66 -29.35
N ASP A 30 -42.74 -13.53 -30.60
CA ASP A 30 -41.31 -13.61 -30.94
C ASP A 30 -40.52 -12.38 -30.46
N LEU A 31 -41.10 -11.18 -30.56
CA LEU A 31 -40.50 -9.96 -30.00
C LEU A 31 -40.36 -10.06 -28.47
N ARG A 32 -41.34 -10.65 -27.78
CA ARG A 32 -41.24 -10.88 -26.32
C ARG A 32 -40.07 -11.80 -25.97
N LYS A 33 -39.90 -12.91 -26.69
CA LYS A 33 -38.74 -13.81 -26.51
C LYS A 33 -37.41 -13.10 -26.75
N GLN A 34 -37.33 -12.22 -27.76
CA GLN A 34 -36.13 -11.44 -28.03
C GLN A 34 -35.82 -10.44 -26.91
N VAL A 35 -36.83 -9.76 -26.37
CA VAL A 35 -36.67 -8.84 -25.24
C VAL A 35 -36.16 -9.58 -24.01
N GLU A 36 -36.73 -10.75 -23.68
CA GLU A 36 -36.27 -11.58 -22.56
C GLU A 36 -34.81 -12.03 -22.74
N ALA A 37 -34.44 -12.48 -23.93
CA ALA A 37 -33.06 -12.88 -24.24
C ALA A 37 -32.07 -11.71 -24.13
N GLN A 38 -32.44 -10.52 -24.64
CA GLN A 38 -31.61 -9.32 -24.54
C GLN A 38 -31.48 -8.83 -23.09
N GLN A 39 -32.56 -8.86 -22.32
CA GLN A 39 -32.53 -8.53 -20.88
C GLN A 39 -31.61 -9.48 -20.11
N ALA A 40 -31.70 -10.78 -20.35
CA ALA A 40 -30.80 -11.77 -19.75
C ALA A 40 -29.32 -11.50 -20.09
N HIS A 41 -29.04 -11.12 -21.34
CA HIS A 41 -27.69 -10.75 -21.78
C HIS A 41 -27.19 -9.48 -21.07
N ILE A 42 -28.01 -8.43 -20.97
CA ILE A 42 -27.68 -7.20 -20.24
C ILE A 42 -27.43 -7.51 -18.77
N HIS A 43 -28.27 -8.31 -18.11
CA HIS A 43 -28.07 -8.71 -16.72
C HIS A 43 -26.74 -9.44 -16.52
N ARG A 44 -26.36 -10.32 -17.46
CA ARG A 44 -25.06 -11.01 -17.44
C ARG A 44 -23.90 -10.01 -17.58
N LEU A 45 -23.98 -9.08 -18.52
CA LEU A 45 -22.96 -8.05 -18.70
C LEU A 45 -22.85 -7.15 -17.46
N VAL A 46 -23.97 -6.66 -16.91
CA VAL A 46 -23.97 -5.85 -15.69
C VAL A 46 -23.35 -6.61 -14.52
N LYS A 47 -23.61 -7.92 -14.38
CA LYS A 47 -22.98 -8.77 -13.36
C LYS A 47 -21.47 -8.90 -13.56
N ILE A 48 -20.98 -8.96 -14.80
CA ILE A 48 -19.54 -9.02 -15.11
C ILE A 48 -18.87 -7.66 -14.85
N THR A 49 -19.47 -6.57 -15.32
CA THR A 49 -18.85 -5.24 -15.31
C THR A 49 -18.97 -4.53 -13.97
N PHE A 50 -20.09 -4.72 -13.26
CA PHE A 50 -20.41 -4.05 -12.00
C PHE A 50 -20.61 -5.02 -10.83
N GLY A 51 -20.38 -6.32 -11.04
CA GLY A 51 -20.34 -7.29 -9.95
C GLY A 51 -19.22 -6.99 -8.95
N ARG A 52 -19.41 -7.40 -7.70
CA ARG A 52 -18.36 -7.31 -6.67
C ARG A 52 -17.15 -8.12 -7.15
N GLY A 53 -16.03 -7.43 -7.39
CA GLY A 53 -14.77 -8.01 -7.84
C GLY A 53 -14.02 -8.82 -6.78
N GLY A 54 -14.74 -9.68 -6.06
CA GLY A 54 -14.21 -10.62 -5.08
C GLY A 54 -15.04 -11.92 -5.13
N GLU A 55 -14.35 -13.03 -5.30
CA GLU A 55 -14.86 -14.37 -5.56
C GLU A 55 -15.97 -14.84 -4.61
N ARG A 56 -17.11 -15.23 -5.21
CA ARG A 56 -17.80 -16.49 -4.93
C ARG A 56 -18.63 -16.81 -6.17
N VAL A 57 -18.16 -17.78 -6.95
CA VAL A 57 -18.96 -18.36 -8.04
C VAL A 57 -19.97 -19.28 -7.37
N GLU A 58 -21.20 -18.82 -7.21
CA GLU A 58 -22.34 -19.71 -7.03
C GLU A 58 -22.76 -20.19 -8.43
N GLY A 59 -22.29 -21.38 -8.78
CA GLY A 59 -22.43 -22.02 -10.09
C GLY A 59 -21.35 -23.10 -10.25
N PRO A 60 -21.61 -24.16 -11.03
CA PRO A 60 -20.88 -25.43 -10.93
C PRO A 60 -19.39 -25.20 -11.19
N THR A 61 -18.57 -25.55 -10.20
CA THR A 61 -17.11 -25.56 -10.34
C THR A 61 -16.66 -26.99 -10.57
N LEU A 62 -15.44 -27.13 -11.10
CA LEU A 62 -14.78 -28.35 -11.57
C LEU A 62 -14.69 -29.52 -10.55
N PHE A 63 -15.28 -29.41 -9.36
CA PHE A 63 -15.12 -30.33 -8.23
C PHE A 63 -16.43 -30.90 -7.65
N ASP A 64 -17.58 -30.74 -8.33
CA ASP A 64 -18.90 -31.27 -7.88
C ASP A 64 -19.02 -32.81 -7.84
N GLY A 65 -17.93 -33.56 -8.04
CA GLY A 65 -17.90 -35.03 -8.09
C GLY A 65 -17.21 -35.73 -6.92
N MET A 66 -16.95 -35.03 -5.80
CA MET A 66 -16.37 -35.65 -4.61
C MET A 66 -17.38 -35.61 -3.47
N ASP A 67 -17.98 -36.77 -3.17
CA ASP A 67 -18.97 -36.97 -2.13
C ASP A 67 -18.42 -36.57 -0.75
N LEU A 68 -18.83 -35.39 -0.29
CA LEU A 68 -18.65 -34.96 1.09
C LEU A 68 -20.00 -35.05 1.80
N PRO A 69 -20.05 -35.58 3.05
CA PRO A 69 -21.32 -35.85 3.72
C PRO A 69 -22.08 -34.54 3.98
N ALA A 70 -23.37 -34.57 3.63
CA ALA A 70 -24.32 -33.48 3.76
C ALA A 70 -24.34 -32.92 5.20
N LYS A 71 -24.25 -31.60 5.32
CA LYS A 71 -24.49 -30.89 6.59
C LYS A 71 -25.93 -30.40 6.61
N GLU A 72 -26.59 -30.72 7.71
CA GLU A 72 -27.98 -30.41 8.06
C GLU A 72 -28.26 -28.91 8.10
N ASP A 73 -29.43 -28.51 7.61
CA ASP A 73 -29.97 -27.14 7.70
C ASP A 73 -30.48 -26.85 9.13
N PRO A 74 -30.13 -25.72 9.76
CA PRO A 74 -30.75 -25.32 11.01
C PRO A 74 -32.06 -24.55 10.77
N THR A 75 -33.10 -24.95 11.51
CA THR A 75 -34.42 -24.34 11.60
C THR A 75 -34.42 -22.90 12.15
N PRO A 76 -35.36 -22.01 11.75
CA PRO A 76 -35.46 -20.66 12.28
C PRO A 76 -36.10 -20.63 13.69
N VAL A 77 -35.53 -19.82 14.60
CA VAL A 77 -36.12 -19.54 15.94
C VAL A 77 -36.52 -18.05 16.02
N GLU A 78 -37.74 -17.82 16.50
CA GLU A 78 -38.40 -16.51 16.72
C GLU A 78 -37.75 -15.63 17.81
N PRO A 79 -38.06 -14.31 17.87
CA PRO A 79 -37.28 -13.34 18.63
C PRO A 79 -37.74 -13.18 20.09
N SER A 80 -36.79 -13.21 21.02
CA SER A 80 -36.98 -12.82 22.43
C SER A 80 -36.27 -11.49 22.73
N THR A 81 -37.01 -10.53 23.29
CA THR A 81 -36.53 -9.28 23.92
C THR A 81 -36.00 -9.55 25.35
N PRO A 82 -35.50 -8.55 26.10
CA PRO A 82 -34.18 -7.91 26.03
C PRO A 82 -33.35 -8.21 27.30
N GLU A 83 -32.04 -8.44 27.18
CA GLU A 83 -31.18 -8.59 28.38
C GLU A 83 -29.86 -7.79 28.28
N ALA A 84 -29.41 -7.40 29.47
CA ALA A 84 -28.62 -6.22 29.76
C ALA A 84 -27.20 -6.18 29.16
N VAL A 85 -26.77 -4.95 28.86
CA VAL A 85 -25.46 -4.59 28.32
C VAL A 85 -24.36 -4.93 29.34
N PRO A 86 -23.38 -5.80 29.04
CA PRO A 86 -22.21 -5.93 29.89
C PRO A 86 -21.26 -4.74 29.66
N VAL A 87 -20.86 -4.14 30.77
CA VAL A 87 -19.96 -2.98 30.86
C VAL A 87 -18.62 -3.29 30.17
N ALA A 88 -18.26 -2.45 29.21
CA ALA A 88 -16.98 -2.50 28.51
C ALA A 88 -15.80 -2.23 29.48
N PRO A 89 -14.66 -2.94 29.36
CA PRO A 89 -13.50 -2.72 30.20
C PRO A 89 -12.89 -1.32 29.98
N PRO A 90 -12.23 -0.74 31.00
CA PRO A 90 -11.78 0.64 30.97
C PRO A 90 -10.74 0.87 29.87
N SER A 91 -10.94 1.92 29.09
CA SER A 91 -10.06 2.34 28.00
C SER A 91 -8.60 2.48 28.48
N ALA A 92 -7.69 1.80 27.78
CA ALA A 92 -6.27 1.90 28.05
C ALA A 92 -5.80 3.35 27.87
N LYS A 93 -5.12 3.88 28.90
CA LYS A 93 -4.54 5.24 28.92
C LYS A 93 -3.77 5.51 27.62
N ARG A 94 -4.08 6.62 26.94
CA ARG A 94 -3.41 7.06 25.71
C ARG A 94 -1.89 7.14 25.98
N LYS A 95 -1.13 6.25 25.34
CA LYS A 95 0.34 6.27 25.37
C LYS A 95 0.79 7.65 24.87
N GLY A 96 1.63 8.34 25.65
CA GLY A 96 2.09 9.70 25.34
C GLY A 96 2.78 9.81 23.98
N HIS A 97 2.98 11.05 23.53
CA HIS A 97 3.66 11.43 22.27
C HIS A 97 5.18 11.17 22.30
N GLY A 98 5.58 9.98 22.74
CA GLY A 98 6.96 9.52 22.81
C GLY A 98 7.28 8.52 21.71
N ARG A 99 8.57 8.45 21.34
CA ARG A 99 9.07 7.43 20.42
C ARG A 99 8.78 6.04 20.99
N ARG A 100 8.16 5.18 20.19
CA ARG A 100 7.92 3.78 20.58
C ARG A 100 9.26 3.11 20.88
N ARG A 101 9.34 2.43 22.02
CA ARG A 101 10.47 1.57 22.34
C ARG A 101 10.57 0.45 21.30
N LYS A 102 11.78 -0.01 21.05
CA LYS A 102 12.00 -1.14 20.15
C LYS A 102 11.44 -2.42 20.79
N PRO A 103 10.98 -3.38 19.98
CA PRO A 103 10.52 -4.66 20.50
C PRO A 103 11.60 -5.32 21.37
N THR A 104 11.22 -5.78 22.55
CA THR A 104 12.16 -6.40 23.50
C THR A 104 12.55 -7.81 23.06
N ASP A 105 11.66 -8.50 22.35
CA ASP A 105 11.77 -9.92 21.99
C ASP A 105 12.68 -10.17 20.78
N LEU A 106 13.15 -9.11 20.11
CA LEU A 106 14.04 -9.23 18.96
C LEU A 106 15.49 -9.50 19.40
N PRO A 107 16.23 -10.36 18.67
CA PRO A 107 17.61 -10.65 18.97
C PRO A 107 18.46 -9.38 18.91
N ARG A 108 19.39 -9.22 19.86
CA ARG A 108 20.30 -8.08 19.94
C ARG A 108 21.68 -8.47 19.45
N ARG A 109 22.22 -7.72 18.50
CA ARG A 109 23.59 -7.88 17.98
C ARG A 109 24.43 -6.70 18.41
N ARG A 110 25.37 -6.97 19.30
CA ARG A 110 26.24 -5.95 19.89
C ARG A 110 27.48 -5.80 19.03
N GLU A 111 27.77 -4.56 18.63
CA GLU A 111 28.96 -4.20 17.86
C GLU A 111 29.66 -3.07 18.59
N GLU A 112 30.91 -3.31 18.94
CA GLU A 112 31.73 -2.35 19.67
C GLU A 112 32.56 -1.54 18.67
N ILE A 113 32.39 -0.23 18.72
CA ILE A 113 33.17 0.72 17.94
C ILE A 113 34.10 1.41 18.92
N ASP A 114 35.32 0.89 18.96
CA ASP A 114 36.40 1.41 19.78
C ASP A 114 37.18 2.52 19.08
N LEU A 115 37.88 3.31 19.89
CA LEU A 115 38.89 4.24 19.42
C LEU A 115 40.07 3.47 18.82
N SER A 116 40.75 4.08 17.85
CA SER A 116 42.04 3.56 17.38
C SER A 116 43.09 3.59 18.49
N ASP A 117 44.14 2.78 18.39
CA ASP A 117 45.18 2.73 19.42
C ASP A 117 45.90 4.07 19.62
N ALA A 118 46.02 4.87 18.55
CA ALA A 118 46.54 6.24 18.63
C ALA A 118 45.61 7.16 19.44
N GLU A 119 44.30 7.07 19.23
CA GLU A 119 43.30 7.84 19.97
C GLU A 119 43.08 7.32 21.41
N LYS A 120 43.57 6.15 21.77
CA LYS A 120 43.58 5.70 23.17
C LYS A 120 44.64 6.42 24.00
N VAL A 121 45.60 7.08 23.36
CA VAL A 121 46.61 7.91 24.05
C VAL A 121 46.10 9.34 24.18
N CYS A 122 46.28 10.00 25.34
CA CYS A 122 45.92 11.41 25.44
C CYS A 122 46.88 12.28 24.61
N ALA A 123 46.32 13.10 23.73
CA ALA A 123 47.05 14.13 23.00
C ALA A 123 47.73 15.17 23.93
N CYS A 124 47.27 15.27 25.17
CA CYS A 124 47.69 16.26 26.15
C CYS A 124 48.95 15.88 26.96
N CYS A 125 49.00 14.66 27.48
CA CYS A 125 50.02 14.20 28.42
C CYS A 125 50.65 12.86 28.02
N GLY A 126 50.24 12.28 26.88
CA GLY A 126 50.80 11.03 26.36
C GLY A 126 50.44 9.78 27.15
N THR A 127 49.62 9.87 28.20
CA THR A 127 49.22 8.70 28.99
C THR A 127 48.03 7.97 28.35
N ALA A 128 47.95 6.65 28.60
CA ALA A 128 46.86 5.83 28.13
C ALA A 128 45.53 6.24 28.80
N ARG A 129 44.51 6.50 28.00
CA ARG A 129 43.16 6.79 28.46
C ARG A 129 42.52 5.51 29.00
N ILE A 130 41.69 5.64 30.03
CA ILE A 130 41.01 4.53 30.69
C ILE A 130 39.54 4.53 30.29
N ARG A 131 38.97 3.34 30.05
CA ARG A 131 37.54 3.18 29.77
C ARG A 131 36.72 3.48 31.02
N ILE A 132 35.89 4.51 30.96
CA ILE A 132 35.03 4.96 32.08
C ILE A 132 33.59 4.48 31.91
N GLY A 133 33.11 4.41 30.68
CA GLY A 133 31.73 4.03 30.42
C GLY A 133 31.51 3.67 28.97
N GLN A 134 30.24 3.59 28.57
CA GLN A 134 29.86 3.31 27.20
C GLN A 134 28.53 3.97 26.86
N VAL A 135 28.41 4.43 25.61
CA VAL A 135 27.15 4.91 25.06
C VAL A 135 26.64 3.87 24.08
N VAL A 136 25.42 3.38 24.31
CA VAL A 136 24.78 2.36 23.47
C VAL A 136 23.75 3.03 22.58
N SER A 137 23.93 2.91 21.26
CA SER A 137 22.97 3.37 20.26
C SER A 137 22.30 2.17 19.62
N GLN A 138 20.98 2.06 19.78
CA GLN A 138 20.21 0.93 19.24
C GLN A 138 19.62 1.27 17.87
N ARG A 139 19.66 0.33 16.93
CA ARG A 139 19.11 0.40 15.55
C ARG A 139 18.32 -0.87 15.24
N LEU A 140 17.16 -0.76 14.58
CA LEU A 140 16.41 -1.93 14.13
C LEU A 140 16.86 -2.24 12.71
N ASP A 141 17.38 -3.43 12.47
CA ASP A 141 17.96 -3.82 11.19
C ASP A 141 17.40 -5.16 10.71
N TYR A 142 17.67 -5.47 9.45
CA TYR A 142 17.16 -6.66 8.79
C TYR A 142 18.30 -7.41 8.10
N GLN A 143 18.42 -8.70 8.44
CA GLN A 143 19.11 -9.69 7.63
C GLN A 143 18.02 -10.56 6.99
N PRO A 144 18.20 -11.11 5.78
CA PRO A 144 17.19 -11.96 5.15
C PRO A 144 16.55 -12.94 6.15
N MET A 145 15.22 -12.84 6.27
CA MET A 145 14.34 -13.56 7.21
C MET A 145 14.40 -13.23 8.70
N ALA A 146 15.28 -12.33 9.16
CA ALA A 146 15.42 -11.99 10.58
C ALA A 146 15.54 -10.48 10.85
N LEU A 147 14.57 -9.95 11.62
CA LEU A 147 14.71 -8.65 12.28
C LEU A 147 15.59 -8.79 13.51
N PHE A 148 16.47 -7.82 13.73
CA PHE A 148 17.30 -7.77 14.92
C PHE A 148 17.57 -6.33 15.35
N VAL A 149 17.90 -6.14 16.62
CA VAL A 149 18.33 -4.84 17.15
C VAL A 149 19.86 -4.80 17.14
N ARG A 150 20.45 -3.99 16.28
CA ARG A 150 21.88 -3.69 16.26
C ARG A 150 22.18 -2.69 17.37
N GLU A 151 23.02 -3.07 18.33
CA GLU A 151 23.46 -2.23 19.43
C GLU A 151 24.90 -1.78 19.19
N LEU A 152 25.07 -0.51 18.88
CA LEU A 152 26.38 0.09 18.66
C LEU A 152 26.89 0.65 19.97
N VAL A 153 27.88 -0.02 20.52
CA VAL A 153 28.51 0.32 21.78
C VAL A 153 29.71 1.16 21.46
N ARG A 154 29.74 2.38 22.00
CA ARG A 154 30.88 3.29 21.85
C ARG A 154 31.47 3.53 23.23
N PRO A 155 32.56 2.83 23.58
CA PRO A 155 33.24 3.03 24.85
C PRO A 155 33.73 4.47 24.97
N THR A 156 33.60 5.01 26.18
CA THR A 156 34.03 6.37 26.53
C THR A 156 35.29 6.23 27.36
N TYR A 157 36.36 6.85 26.89
CA TYR A 157 37.65 6.86 27.52
C TYR A 157 37.92 8.23 28.12
N ALA A 158 38.59 8.31 29.27
CA ALA A 158 39.16 9.58 29.73
C ALA A 158 40.55 9.41 30.32
N CYS A 159 41.29 10.51 30.35
CA CYS A 159 42.63 10.56 30.90
C CYS A 159 42.61 10.84 32.41
N ARG A 160 43.01 9.85 33.23
CA ARG A 160 43.13 10.03 34.69
C ARG A 160 44.26 10.97 35.09
N SER A 161 45.33 11.05 34.32
CA SER A 161 46.47 11.93 34.64
C SER A 161 46.06 13.40 34.60
N CYS A 162 45.26 13.80 33.61
CA CYS A 162 44.74 15.18 33.54
C CYS A 162 43.75 15.49 34.65
N GLU A 163 42.87 14.54 34.95
CA GLU A 163 41.95 14.64 36.08
C GLU A 163 42.70 14.84 37.40
N SER A 164 43.79 14.08 37.62
CA SER A 164 44.63 14.22 38.82
C SER A 164 45.45 15.51 38.89
N GLN A 165 45.71 16.14 37.74
CA GLN A 165 46.45 17.41 37.63
C GLN A 165 45.53 18.64 37.71
N GLY A 166 44.22 18.45 37.93
CA GLY A 166 43.24 19.53 37.99
C GLY A 166 42.91 20.15 36.63
N LEU A 167 43.28 19.51 35.54
CA LEU A 167 42.90 19.89 34.18
C LEU A 167 41.59 19.21 33.80
N ASP A 168 40.83 19.81 32.86
CA ASP A 168 39.62 19.19 32.34
C ASP A 168 39.91 17.77 31.83
N PRO A 169 39.16 16.75 32.27
CA PRO A 169 39.38 15.38 31.88
C PRO A 169 39.17 15.25 30.37
N GLN A 170 40.23 14.91 29.65
CA GLN A 170 40.20 14.72 28.20
C GLN A 170 39.42 13.44 27.88
N ILE A 171 38.11 13.61 27.60
CA ILE A 171 37.20 12.53 27.25
C ILE A 171 37.24 12.30 25.74
N ALA A 172 37.46 11.05 25.35
CA ALA A 172 37.42 10.62 23.96
C ALA A 172 36.41 9.47 23.78
N ARG A 173 35.74 9.48 22.63
CA ARG A 173 34.79 8.44 22.23
C ARG A 173 34.82 8.35 20.71
N ALA A 174 34.67 7.14 20.18
CA ALA A 174 34.51 6.95 18.75
C ALA A 174 33.26 7.68 18.21
N ASP A 175 33.39 8.24 17.02
CA ASP A 175 32.27 8.86 16.33
C ASP A 175 31.22 7.83 15.93
N LEU A 176 29.98 8.30 15.82
CA LEU A 176 28.90 7.43 15.37
C LEU A 176 29.03 7.26 13.85
N PRO A 177 29.06 6.01 13.31
CA PRO A 177 29.10 5.83 11.88
C PRO A 177 27.92 6.52 11.20
N PRO A 178 28.14 7.12 10.01
CA PRO A 178 27.09 7.81 9.29
C PRO A 178 25.92 6.87 9.02
N GLU A 179 24.72 7.32 9.38
CA GLU A 179 23.48 6.60 9.12
C GLU A 179 22.80 7.15 7.85
N PRO A 180 22.11 6.29 7.07
CA PRO A 180 21.32 6.77 5.94
C PRO A 180 20.28 7.81 6.36
N ILE A 181 19.51 7.53 7.42
CA ILE A 181 18.49 8.45 7.94
C ILE A 181 18.81 8.73 9.42
N PRO A 182 19.42 9.89 9.74
CA PRO A 182 19.81 10.23 11.10
C PRO A 182 18.63 10.19 12.07
N ARG A 183 18.84 9.61 13.26
CA ARG A 183 17.86 9.55 14.37
C ARG A 183 16.59 8.74 14.08
N SER A 184 16.45 8.14 12.89
CA SER A 184 15.34 7.23 12.56
C SER A 184 15.36 5.96 13.41
N GLY A 185 16.55 5.54 13.86
CA GLY A 185 16.81 4.29 14.59
C GLY A 185 16.50 3.04 13.77
N ILE A 186 16.50 3.17 12.46
CA ILE A 186 16.41 2.08 11.50
C ILE A 186 17.79 1.90 10.86
N GLY A 187 18.19 0.64 10.69
CA GLY A 187 19.43 0.25 10.02
C GLY A 187 19.30 0.25 8.49
N SER A 188 20.44 0.25 7.82
CA SER A 188 20.51 0.26 6.36
C SER A 188 19.94 -1.00 5.72
N GLY A 189 20.08 -2.17 6.36
CA GLY A 189 19.57 -3.44 5.85
C GLY A 189 18.04 -3.46 5.78
N LEU A 190 17.37 -2.92 6.80
CA LEU A 190 15.91 -2.79 6.80
C LEU A 190 15.41 -1.82 5.72
N LEU A 191 16.09 -0.68 5.54
CA LEU A 191 15.75 0.26 4.46
C LEU A 191 15.93 -0.39 3.09
N ALA A 192 17.04 -1.09 2.88
CA ALA A 192 17.31 -1.81 1.64
C ALA A 192 16.22 -2.86 1.35
N HIS A 193 15.83 -3.64 2.35
CA HIS A 193 14.75 -4.62 2.21
C HIS A 193 13.43 -3.96 1.80
N VAL A 194 13.01 -2.89 2.48
CA VAL A 194 11.76 -2.18 2.16
C VAL A 194 11.78 -1.62 0.73
N ILE A 195 12.91 -1.05 0.29
CA ILE A 195 13.09 -0.51 -1.07
C ILE A 195 13.01 -1.62 -2.11
N VAL A 196 13.81 -2.68 -1.96
CA VAL A 196 13.86 -3.80 -2.91
C VAL A 196 12.50 -4.47 -2.99
N SER A 197 11.89 -4.81 -1.84
CA SER A 197 10.57 -5.42 -1.84
C SER A 197 9.51 -4.52 -2.45
N LYS A 198 9.61 -3.19 -2.31
CA LYS A 198 8.61 -2.27 -2.88
C LYS A 198 8.79 -2.08 -4.40
N LEU A 199 10.02 -1.90 -4.84
CA LEU A 199 10.33 -1.44 -6.20
C LEU A 199 10.71 -2.58 -7.15
N VAL A 200 11.38 -3.63 -6.65
CA VAL A 200 11.81 -4.79 -7.42
C VAL A 200 10.76 -5.90 -7.33
N ASP A 201 10.35 -6.27 -6.11
CA ASP A 201 9.41 -7.39 -5.92
C ASP A 201 7.93 -6.97 -6.00
N HIS A 202 7.67 -5.68 -6.30
CA HIS A 202 6.34 -5.09 -6.39
C HIS A 202 5.42 -5.31 -5.17
N LEU A 203 6.01 -5.52 -3.98
CA LEU A 203 5.29 -5.78 -2.75
C LEU A 203 4.74 -4.47 -2.16
N PRO A 204 3.42 -4.28 -2.07
CA PRO A 204 2.85 -3.02 -1.61
C PRO A 204 3.11 -2.79 -0.10
N LEU A 205 3.25 -1.54 0.30
CA LEU A 205 3.68 -1.18 1.66
C LEU A 205 2.73 -1.65 2.77
N HIS A 206 1.43 -1.72 2.50
CA HIS A 206 0.47 -2.26 3.48
C HIS A 206 0.73 -3.76 3.75
N ARG A 207 1.16 -4.51 2.73
CA ARG A 207 1.51 -5.92 2.86
C ARG A 207 2.85 -6.08 3.59
N GLN A 208 3.82 -5.20 3.30
CA GLN A 208 5.08 -5.14 4.05
C GLN A 208 4.85 -4.83 5.54
N GLU A 209 3.97 -3.88 5.86
CA GLU A 209 3.54 -3.59 7.23
C GLU A 209 3.01 -4.85 7.93
N SER A 210 2.14 -5.64 7.28
CA SER A 210 1.66 -6.91 7.85
C SER A 210 2.76 -7.96 8.01
N ILE A 211 3.72 -8.04 7.07
CA ILE A 211 4.86 -8.97 7.16
C ILE A 211 5.76 -8.60 8.34
N LEU A 212 6.12 -7.32 8.47
CA LEU A 212 6.99 -6.83 9.54
C LEU A 212 6.33 -6.98 10.91
N ALA A 213 5.01 -6.79 10.99
CA ALA A 213 4.25 -7.05 12.21
C ALA A 213 4.35 -8.52 12.65
N ARG A 214 4.31 -9.48 11.70
CA ARG A 214 4.54 -10.91 12.00
C ARG A 214 5.96 -11.20 12.45
N HIS A 215 6.95 -10.43 11.98
CA HIS A 215 8.32 -10.50 12.46
C HIS A 215 8.54 -9.74 13.79
N GLY A 216 7.48 -9.28 14.46
CA GLY A 216 7.55 -8.63 15.77
C GLY A 216 7.75 -7.12 15.73
N TRP A 217 7.64 -6.47 14.56
CA TRP A 217 7.73 -5.02 14.43
C TRP A 217 6.46 -4.40 13.83
N ASP A 218 5.61 -3.86 14.72
CA ASP A 218 4.43 -3.08 14.33
C ASP A 218 4.83 -1.67 13.84
N VAL A 219 4.90 -1.52 12.51
CA VAL A 219 5.19 -0.26 11.82
C VAL A 219 4.01 0.18 10.98
N ARG A 220 3.69 1.47 11.02
CA ARG A 220 2.65 2.03 10.15
C ARG A 220 3.14 2.17 8.72
N ARG A 221 2.27 1.91 7.74
CA ARG A 221 2.54 2.21 6.32
C ARG A 221 3.06 3.65 6.09
N SER A 222 2.51 4.65 6.80
CA SER A 222 2.95 6.05 6.65
C SER A 222 4.44 6.21 6.97
N THR A 223 4.91 5.56 8.03
CA THR A 223 6.31 5.56 8.44
C THR A 223 7.19 4.88 7.40
N LEU A 224 6.75 3.79 6.78
CA LEU A 224 7.46 3.17 5.65
C LEU A 224 7.53 4.11 4.43
N CYS A 225 6.45 4.85 4.13
CA CYS A 225 6.47 5.86 3.07
C CYS A 225 7.49 6.97 3.36
N ASP A 226 7.56 7.45 4.60
CA ASP A 226 8.50 8.50 5.00
C ASP A 226 9.95 8.03 4.85
N HIS A 227 10.25 6.78 5.26
CA HIS A 227 11.57 6.19 5.05
C HIS A 227 11.92 6.04 3.57
N LEU A 228 10.98 5.56 2.74
CA LEU A 228 11.20 5.47 1.30
C LEU A 228 11.47 6.83 0.67
N ARG A 229 10.73 7.87 1.09
CA ARG A 229 10.96 9.24 0.62
C ARG A 229 12.35 9.72 0.99
N ALA A 230 12.77 9.53 2.24
CA ALA A 230 14.10 9.90 2.70
C ALA A 230 15.20 9.16 1.90
N CYS A 231 15.03 7.86 1.67
CA CYS A 231 15.94 7.08 0.82
C CYS A 231 15.97 7.58 -0.63
N GLY A 232 14.84 8.01 -1.19
CA GLY A 232 14.79 8.64 -2.50
C GLY A 232 15.69 9.88 -2.59
N HIS A 233 15.69 10.73 -1.56
CA HIS A 233 16.58 11.88 -1.50
C HIS A 233 18.06 11.47 -1.37
N LEU A 234 18.39 10.45 -0.58
CA LEU A 234 19.76 9.94 -0.43
C LEU A 234 20.35 9.39 -1.73
N LEU A 235 19.51 8.83 -2.61
CA LEU A 235 19.93 8.23 -3.88
C LEU A 235 20.05 9.25 -5.02
N THR A 236 19.74 10.54 -4.79
CA THR A 236 19.85 11.62 -5.79
C THR A 236 21.21 11.67 -6.48
N PRO A 237 22.36 11.60 -5.79
CA PRO A 237 23.67 11.65 -6.44
C PRO A 237 23.91 10.50 -7.43
N LEU A 238 23.38 9.32 -7.12
CA LEU A 238 23.45 8.15 -8.01
C LEU A 238 22.57 8.37 -9.24
N TYR A 239 21.34 8.86 -9.05
CA TYR A 239 20.44 9.22 -10.14
C TYR A 239 21.07 10.28 -11.06
N ASP A 240 21.68 11.32 -10.51
CA ASP A 240 22.35 12.36 -11.29
C ASP A 240 23.52 11.81 -12.09
N LEU A 241 24.28 10.87 -11.54
CA LEU A 241 25.36 10.17 -12.26
C LEU A 241 24.80 9.33 -13.40
N MET A 242 23.74 8.55 -13.15
CA MET A 242 23.06 7.75 -14.17
C MET A 242 22.54 8.65 -15.30
N ARG A 243 21.89 9.77 -14.95
CA ARG A 243 21.41 10.77 -15.90
C ARG A 243 22.54 11.37 -16.73
N ARG A 244 23.65 11.79 -16.10
CA ARG A 244 24.82 12.32 -16.82
C ARG A 244 25.40 11.28 -17.79
N ARG A 245 25.43 10.00 -17.40
CA ARG A 245 25.91 8.91 -18.26
C ARG A 245 24.97 8.65 -19.43
N LEU A 246 23.66 8.63 -19.17
CA LEU A 246 22.62 8.47 -20.20
C LEU A 246 22.69 9.61 -21.24
N LEU A 247 22.87 10.86 -20.82
CA LEU A 247 22.97 11.99 -21.74
C LEU A 247 24.25 12.01 -22.61
N ARG A 248 25.24 11.16 -22.30
CA ARG A 248 26.46 11.00 -23.10
C ARG A 248 26.37 9.87 -24.11
N SER A 249 25.30 9.06 -24.11
CA SER A 249 25.18 7.97 -25.08
C SER A 249 24.86 8.50 -26.47
N PHE A 250 25.42 7.86 -27.50
CA PHE A 250 25.17 8.20 -28.91
C PHE A 250 23.68 8.18 -29.27
N ALA A 251 22.91 7.24 -28.71
CA ALA A 251 21.47 7.14 -28.90
C ALA A 251 20.77 6.85 -27.57
N ILE A 252 19.62 7.48 -27.33
CA ILE A 252 18.77 7.30 -26.15
C ILE A 252 17.46 6.67 -26.61
N HIS A 253 17.18 5.46 -26.13
CA HIS A 253 15.87 4.81 -26.32
C HIS A 253 15.00 5.10 -25.10
N ALA A 254 13.74 5.46 -25.33
CA ALA A 254 12.75 5.66 -24.29
C ALA A 254 11.50 4.86 -24.64
N ASP A 255 10.96 4.14 -23.66
CA ASP A 255 9.68 3.45 -23.76
C ASP A 255 8.72 4.04 -22.72
N ASP A 256 7.51 4.40 -23.17
CA ASP A 256 6.51 5.05 -22.33
C ASP A 256 5.63 3.97 -21.68
N THR A 257 5.83 3.72 -20.39
CA THR A 257 4.93 2.87 -19.60
C THR A 257 3.86 3.72 -18.88
N PRO A 258 2.58 3.69 -19.29
CA PRO A 258 1.55 4.49 -18.66
C PRO A 258 1.24 3.98 -17.24
N LEU A 259 1.26 4.87 -16.26
CA LEU A 259 0.84 4.59 -14.88
C LEU A 259 -0.44 5.34 -14.54
N VAL A 260 -1.40 4.63 -13.95
CA VAL A 260 -2.64 5.23 -13.44
C VAL A 260 -2.36 5.87 -12.09
N LEU A 261 -2.44 7.19 -12.03
CA LEU A 261 -2.27 7.93 -10.78
C LEU A 261 -3.63 8.23 -10.15
N LEU A 262 -3.71 8.04 -8.83
CA LEU A 262 -4.82 8.53 -8.03
C LEU A 262 -4.67 10.04 -7.90
N ARG A 263 -5.62 10.80 -8.43
CA ARG A 263 -5.70 12.23 -8.15
C ARG A 263 -5.97 12.38 -6.65
N PRO A 264 -5.19 13.20 -5.92
CA PRO A 264 -5.65 13.62 -4.60
C PRO A 264 -7.01 14.27 -4.83
N LEU A 265 -8.05 13.75 -4.18
CA LEU A 265 -9.28 14.52 -4.01
C LEU A 265 -8.81 15.88 -3.55
N ARG A 266 -9.14 16.94 -4.31
CA ARG A 266 -9.01 18.29 -3.78
C ARG A 266 -9.85 18.27 -2.51
N THR A 267 -9.21 18.11 -1.35
CA THR A 267 -9.75 18.63 -0.11
C THR A 267 -9.82 20.12 -0.38
N THR A 268 -10.96 20.56 -0.92
CA THR A 268 -11.35 21.94 -0.81
C THR A 268 -11.19 22.23 0.66
N ALA A 269 -10.23 23.10 0.99
CA ALA A 269 -10.24 23.76 2.27
C ALA A 269 -11.65 24.36 2.36
N ARG A 270 -12.48 23.74 3.19
CA ARG A 270 -13.82 24.23 3.47
C ARG A 270 -13.60 25.65 4.00
N PRO A 271 -14.04 26.72 3.30
CA PRO A 271 -14.00 28.03 3.93
C PRO A 271 -14.82 27.91 5.21
N ALA A 272 -14.26 28.38 6.32
CA ALA A 272 -14.95 28.41 7.58
C ALA A 272 -16.20 29.28 7.42
N SER A 273 -17.35 28.64 7.21
CA SER A 273 -18.65 29.24 7.43
C SER A 273 -19.60 28.21 8.03
N ALA A 274 -20.45 28.75 8.90
CA ALA A 274 -21.15 28.10 9.98
C ALA A 274 -22.20 27.06 9.55
N GLY A 275 -22.52 26.16 10.49
CA GLY A 275 -23.84 25.56 10.67
C GLY A 275 -24.38 24.67 9.54
N GLY A 276 -24.38 23.35 9.74
CA GLY A 276 -25.21 22.45 8.93
C GLY A 276 -24.63 21.04 8.84
N ALA A 277 -25.30 20.10 9.50
CA ALA A 277 -25.04 18.68 9.37
C ALA A 277 -25.37 18.22 7.94
N GLY A 278 -24.35 17.73 7.22
CA GLY A 278 -24.51 17.14 5.90
C GLY A 278 -23.55 15.97 5.76
N ARG A 279 -24.08 14.75 5.79
CA ARG A 279 -23.34 13.52 5.47
C ARG A 279 -22.90 13.60 4.01
N THR A 280 -21.62 13.36 3.75
CA THR A 280 -21.12 13.12 2.39
C THR A 280 -21.66 11.78 1.88
N PRO A 281 -22.27 11.71 0.68
CA PRO A 281 -22.68 10.44 0.09
C PRO A 281 -21.44 9.63 -0.37
N PRO A 282 -21.43 8.30 -0.20
CA PRO A 282 -20.36 7.45 -0.69
C PRO A 282 -20.56 7.21 -2.18
N GLY A 283 -19.76 7.85 -3.04
CA GLY A 283 -19.89 7.61 -4.48
C GLY A 283 -19.20 8.59 -5.43
N ALA A 284 -18.27 9.43 -4.98
CA ALA A 284 -17.55 10.30 -5.91
C ALA A 284 -16.64 9.46 -6.83
N PRO A 285 -16.76 9.56 -8.16
CA PRO A 285 -15.92 8.81 -9.09
C PRO A 285 -14.46 9.26 -8.93
N THR A 286 -13.58 8.30 -8.64
CA THR A 286 -12.13 8.53 -8.65
C THR A 286 -11.70 8.77 -10.09
N ALA A 287 -11.51 10.04 -10.46
CA ALA A 287 -10.97 10.40 -11.76
C ALA A 287 -9.54 9.83 -11.89
N ARG A 288 -9.42 8.73 -12.63
CA ARG A 288 -8.15 8.11 -13.01
C ARG A 288 -7.56 8.94 -14.15
N GLN A 289 -6.37 9.49 -13.96
CA GLN A 289 -5.62 10.13 -15.03
C GLN A 289 -4.33 9.34 -15.25
N SER A 290 -4.09 8.95 -16.50
CA SER A 290 -2.78 8.49 -16.94
C SER A 290 -1.86 9.71 -17.02
N VAL A 291 -0.83 9.76 -16.21
CA VAL A 291 0.23 10.77 -16.36
C VAL A 291 1.35 10.13 -17.16
N ARG A 292 1.67 10.73 -18.31
CA ARG A 292 2.89 10.43 -19.07
C ARG A 292 4.05 11.08 -18.33
N VAL A 293 5.05 10.30 -17.93
CA VAL A 293 6.26 10.84 -17.31
C VAL A 293 7.13 11.40 -18.44
N ALA A 294 7.10 12.72 -18.60
CA ALA A 294 7.88 13.58 -19.50
C ALA A 294 8.66 12.89 -20.65
N SER A 295 8.17 13.08 -21.88
CA SER A 295 8.96 12.95 -23.10
C SER A 295 10.06 14.01 -23.12
N TRP A 296 11.32 13.59 -23.17
CA TRP A 296 12.45 14.49 -23.39
C TRP A 296 12.62 14.73 -24.90
N PRO A 297 12.75 15.98 -25.38
CA PRO A 297 13.08 16.21 -26.78
C PRO A 297 14.50 15.70 -27.02
N ILE A 298 14.63 14.70 -27.89
CA ILE A 298 15.90 14.24 -28.43
C ILE A 298 16.44 15.39 -29.28
N ARG A 299 17.50 16.07 -28.82
CA ARG A 299 18.28 16.92 -29.73
C ARG A 299 19.00 15.98 -30.67
N GLY A 300 18.58 15.96 -31.93
CA GLY A 300 19.45 15.52 -33.02
C GLY A 300 20.70 16.40 -32.98
N HIS A 301 21.85 15.78 -32.76
CA HIS A 301 23.10 16.41 -33.14
C HIS A 301 23.19 16.28 -34.66
N ASP A 302 22.95 17.38 -35.36
CA ASP A 302 23.45 17.54 -36.72
C ASP A 302 24.98 17.45 -36.62
N ASN A 303 25.50 16.34 -37.13
CA ASN A 303 26.90 16.03 -37.15
C ASN A 303 27.38 16.33 -38.57
N ASP A 304 27.68 17.60 -38.84
CA ASP A 304 28.50 17.96 -39.99
C ASP A 304 29.97 17.65 -39.64
N LEU A 305 30.62 16.97 -40.58
CA LEU A 305 32.00 16.50 -40.60
C LEU A 305 33.04 17.57 -40.23
#